data_AF-A0A420FH76-F1
#
_entry.id   AF-A0A420FH76-F1
#
_cell.length_a   1.000
_cell.length_b   1.000
_cell.length_c   1.000
_cell.angle_alpha   90.00
_cell.angle_beta   90.00
_cell.angle_gamma   90.00
#
_symmetry.space_group_name_H-M   'P 1'
#
loop_
_entity.id
_entity.type
_entity.pdbx_description
1 polymer ?
#
loop_
_entity_poly.entity_id
_entity_poly.type
_entity_poly.pdbx_seq_one_letter_code
_entity_poly.pdbx_strand_id
1 'polypeptide(L)'
;MAHNSRNERIDFLYFFLNNVKNGSSAYKSYLLPILSEAKELAEGSRNIYELTPESRDVKILLQEVASEWLFKINVSTVGNAEISELQNIIRKSEDTLVF
;
A
#
# COMPACT_ATOMS: atom_id res chain seq x y z
N MET A 1 -27.21 0.71 -1.40
CA MET A 1 -26.05 0.00 -1.96
C MET A 1 -24.83 0.52 -1.22
N ALA A 2 -24.27 -0.24 -0.28
CA ALA A 2 -23.00 0.13 0.31
C ALA A 2 -21.93 -0.06 -0.78
N HIS A 3 -21.61 1.02 -1.50
CA HIS A 3 -20.43 1.06 -2.35
C HIS A 3 -19.25 0.64 -1.48
N ASN A 4 -18.63 -0.48 -1.81
CA ASN A 4 -17.68 -1.15 -0.93
C ASN A 4 -16.41 -0.29 -0.88
N SER A 5 -16.32 0.61 0.12
CA SER A 5 -15.24 1.60 0.24
C SER A 5 -13.83 1.00 0.26
N ARG A 6 -13.71 -0.31 0.46
CA ARG A 6 -12.45 -1.06 0.33
C ARG A 6 -12.06 -1.25 -1.14
N ASN A 7 -12.99 -1.57 -2.03
CA ASN A 7 -12.72 -1.76 -3.46
C ASN A 7 -12.26 -0.44 -4.11
N GLU A 8 -12.91 0.68 -3.80
CA GLU A 8 -12.50 2.00 -4.29
C GLU A 8 -11.08 2.37 -3.85
N ARG A 9 -10.67 1.97 -2.64
CA ARG A 9 -9.29 2.15 -2.15
C ARG A 9 -8.29 1.25 -2.88
N ILE A 10 -8.70 0.03 -3.24
CA ILE A 10 -7.87 -0.90 -4.00
C ILE A 10 -7.69 -0.38 -5.44
N ASP A 11 -8.77 0.06 -6.11
CA ASP A 11 -8.71 0.68 -7.43
C ASP A 11 -7.80 1.91 -7.43
N PHE A 12 -7.93 2.77 -6.42
CA PHE A 12 -7.03 3.90 -6.22
C PHE A 12 -5.56 3.45 -6.08
N LEU A 13 -5.29 2.43 -5.25
CA LEU A 13 -3.95 1.89 -5.07
C LEU A 13 -3.36 1.37 -6.39
N TYR A 14 -4.15 0.65 -7.20
CA TYR A 14 -3.72 0.20 -8.51
C TYR A 14 -3.37 1.34 -9.44
N PHE A 15 -4.26 2.33 -9.55
CA PHE A 15 -4.01 3.52 -10.34
C PHE A 15 -2.74 4.23 -9.89
N PHE A 16 -2.57 4.41 -8.58
CA PHE A 16 -1.41 5.05 -7.98
C PHE A 16 -0.11 4.28 -8.32
N LEU A 17 -0.07 2.97 -8.08
CA LEU A 17 1.10 2.12 -8.34
C LEU A 17 1.44 2.02 -9.83
N ASN A 18 0.44 2.04 -10.72
CA ASN A 18 0.66 2.12 -12.17
C ASN A 18 1.35 3.43 -12.56
N ASN A 19 0.93 4.56 -11.99
CA ASN A 19 1.58 5.85 -12.23
C ASN A 19 3.02 5.88 -11.70
N VAL A 20 3.31 5.22 -10.57
CA VAL A 20 4.69 5.05 -10.08
C VAL A 20 5.52 4.22 -11.07
N LYS A 21 5.01 3.08 -11.55
CA LYS A 21 5.70 2.22 -12.53
C LYS A 21 5.97 2.91 -13.86
N ASN A 22 5.07 3.79 -14.29
CA ASN A 22 5.22 4.60 -15.50
C ASN A 22 6.24 5.74 -15.34
N GLY A 23 6.93 5.83 -14.20
CA GLY A 23 8.03 6.76 -13.99
C GLY A 23 7.60 8.15 -13.50
N SER A 24 6.36 8.31 -13.04
CA SER A 24 5.90 9.59 -12.51
C SER A 24 6.59 9.91 -11.18
N SER A 25 7.49 10.90 -11.21
CA SER A 25 8.31 11.31 -10.06
C SER A 25 7.47 11.77 -8.88
N ALA A 26 6.37 12.49 -9.13
CA ALA A 26 5.43 12.94 -8.10
C ALA A 26 4.82 11.76 -7.32
N TYR A 27 4.31 10.75 -8.02
CA TYR A 27 3.74 9.56 -7.38
C TYR A 27 4.80 8.77 -6.62
N LYS A 28 6.01 8.65 -7.17
CA LYS A 28 7.13 7.99 -6.48
C LYS A 28 7.51 8.70 -5.18
N SER A 29 7.53 10.03 -5.17
CA SER A 29 7.81 10.80 -3.95
C SER A 29 6.74 10.62 -2.86
N TYR A 30 5.49 10.37 -3.24
CA TYR A 30 4.42 10.06 -2.27
C TYR A 30 4.42 8.60 -1.82
N LEU A 31 4.90 7.66 -2.66
CA LEU A 31 4.90 6.24 -2.33
C LEU A 31 5.82 5.92 -1.15
N LEU A 32 7.03 6.49 -1.12
CA LEU A 32 8.03 6.12 -0.11
C LEU A 32 7.58 6.44 1.33
N PRO A 33 7.04 7.64 1.64
CA PRO A 33 6.49 7.91 2.97
C PRO A 33 5.33 6.98 3.34
N ILE A 34 4.44 6.67 2.39
CA ILE A 34 3.32 5.76 2.62
C ILE A 34 3.82 4.36 2.98
N LEU A 35 4.78 3.82 2.22
CA LEU A 35 5.36 2.51 2.47
C LEU A 35 6.16 2.46 3.77
N SER A 36 6.89 3.53 4.10
CA SER A 36 7.64 3.63 5.36
C SER A 36 6.70 3.52 6.54
N GLU A 37 5.64 4.33 6.57
CA GLU A 37 4.70 4.31 7.70
C GLU A 37 3.88 3.03 7.74
N ALA A 38 3.47 2.49 6.60
CA ALA A 38 2.80 1.18 6.55
C ALA A 38 3.71 0.06 7.06
N LYS A 39 5.01 0.12 6.76
CA LYS A 39 5.99 -0.83 7.28
C LYS A 39 6.16 -0.70 8.78
N GLU A 40 6.30 0.52 9.31
CA GLU A 40 6.41 0.76 10.74
C GLU A 40 5.16 0.29 11.52
N LEU A 41 3.96 0.42 10.93
CA LEU A 41 2.75 -0.18 11.47
C LEU A 41 2.81 -1.70 11.47
N ALA A 42 3.24 -2.32 10.37
CA ALA A 42 3.35 -3.77 10.25
C ALA A 42 4.34 -4.32 11.30
N GLU A 43 5.46 -3.64 11.51
CA GLU A 43 6.49 -3.97 12.51
C GLU A 43 6.05 -3.69 13.96
N GLY A 44 4.96 -2.96 14.17
CA GLY A 44 4.51 -2.53 15.49
C GLY A 44 5.42 -1.45 16.12
N SER A 45 6.29 -0.83 15.32
CA SER A 45 7.19 0.25 15.76
C SER A 45 6.51 1.62 15.78
N ARG A 46 5.33 1.74 15.14
CA ARG A 46 4.47 2.93 15.17
C ARG A 46 3.01 2.55 15.38
N ASN A 47 2.26 3.36 16.12
CA ASN A 47 0.82 3.19 16.30
C ASN A 47 0.00 3.93 15.23
N ILE A 48 -1.23 3.46 14.99
CA ILE A 48 -2.17 4.07 14.01
C ILE A 48 -2.42 5.56 14.30
N TYR A 49 -2.44 5.96 15.57
CA TYR A 49 -2.68 7.35 15.98
C TYR A 49 -1.49 8.28 15.70
N GLU A 50 -0.29 7.72 15.48
CA GLU A 50 0.95 8.44 15.19
C GLU A 50 1.19 8.61 13.68
N LEU A 51 0.29 8.08 12.85
CA LEU A 51 0.35 8.22 11.40
C LEU A 51 -0.01 9.62 10.96
N THR A 52 0.69 10.11 9.93
CA THR A 52 0.26 11.35 9.29
C THR A 52 -1.15 11.16 8.72
N PRO A 53 -2.04 12.18 8.83
CA PRO A 53 -3.42 12.06 8.39
C PRO A 53 -3.56 11.74 6.89
N GLU A 54 -2.60 12.20 6.09
CA GLU A 54 -2.59 12.00 4.64
C GLU A 54 -2.48 10.51 4.32
N SER A 55 -3.42 10.02 3.52
CA SER A 55 -3.46 8.62 3.08
C SER A 55 -3.44 7.60 4.25
N ARG A 56 -3.90 7.98 5.44
CA ARG A 56 -3.94 7.09 6.62
C ARG A 56 -4.65 5.78 6.32
N ASP A 57 -5.81 5.85 5.66
CA ASP A 57 -6.58 4.67 5.26
C ASP A 57 -5.82 3.74 4.32
N VAL A 58 -4.97 4.31 3.46
CA VAL A 58 -4.12 3.53 2.54
C VAL A 58 -3.00 2.84 3.29
N LYS A 59 -2.37 3.53 4.27
CA LYS A 59 -1.31 2.94 5.11
C LYS A 59 -1.85 1.76 5.92
N ILE A 60 -3.03 1.91 6.50
CA ILE A 60 -3.71 0.83 7.25
C ILE A 60 -4.05 -0.33 6.30
N LEU A 61 -4.65 -0.04 5.14
CA LEU A 61 -4.98 -1.08 4.17
C LEU A 61 -3.74 -1.86 3.72
N LEU A 62 -2.63 -1.18 3.43
CA LEU A 62 -1.36 -1.82 3.07
C LEU A 62 -0.82 -2.69 4.20
N GLN A 63 -0.89 -2.22 5.45
CA GLN A 63 -0.53 -3.04 6.60
C GLN A 63 -1.41 -4.28 6.71
N GLU A 64 -2.72 -4.19 6.49
CA GLU A 64 -3.63 -5.33 6.54
C GLU A 64 -3.34 -6.37 5.44
N VAL A 65 -3.17 -5.93 4.19
CA VAL A 65 -3.12 -6.84 3.03
C VAL A 65 -1.72 -7.28 2.66
N ALA A 66 -0.70 -6.50 3.01
CA ALA A 66 0.68 -6.70 2.59
C ALA A 66 1.67 -6.72 3.76
N SER A 67 1.20 -7.00 5.00
CA SER A 67 2.04 -7.04 6.21
C SER A 67 3.34 -7.83 6.01
N GLU A 68 3.26 -9.10 5.59
CA GLU A 68 4.43 -9.96 5.43
C GLU A 68 5.44 -9.43 4.39
N TRP A 69 4.94 -8.77 3.36
CA TRP A 69 5.77 -8.16 2.33
C TRP A 69 6.44 -6.89 2.86
N LEU A 70 5.69 -6.04 3.58
CA LEU A 70 6.21 -4.83 4.23
C LEU A 70 7.37 -5.13 5.18
N PHE A 71 7.30 -6.23 5.93
CA PHE A 71 8.41 -6.69 6.78
C PHE A 71 9.71 -6.95 6.00
N LYS A 72 9.59 -7.48 4.77
CA LYS A 72 10.73 -7.96 3.98
C LYS A 72 11.35 -6.89 3.09
N ILE A 73 10.58 -5.90 2.66
CA ILE A 73 11.08 -4.91 1.70
C ILE A 73 12.09 -3.95 2.30
N ASN A 74 12.99 -3.46 1.45
CA ASN A 74 13.75 -2.25 1.72
C ASN A 74 13.09 -1.06 1.01
N VAL A 75 12.40 -0.21 1.77
CA VAL A 75 11.65 0.95 1.25
C VAL A 75 12.55 1.89 0.45
N SER A 76 13.83 2.06 0.84
CA SER A 76 14.76 2.97 0.18
C SER A 76 15.14 2.55 -1.25
N THR A 77 14.93 1.28 -1.61
CA THR A 77 15.29 0.70 -2.91
C THR A 77 14.09 0.16 -3.68
N VAL A 78 12.86 0.52 -3.31
CA VAL A 78 11.64 0.04 -4.00
C VAL A 78 11.66 0.42 -5.49
N GLY A 79 11.64 -0.61 -6.33
CA GLY A 79 11.61 -0.50 -7.78
C GLY A 79 10.36 -1.15 -8.40
N ASN A 80 10.38 -1.29 -9.72
CA ASN A 80 9.24 -1.81 -10.47
C ASN A 80 8.91 -3.27 -10.14
N ALA A 81 9.89 -4.07 -9.73
CA ALA A 81 9.69 -5.45 -9.32
C ALA A 81 8.87 -5.52 -8.02
N GLU A 82 9.28 -4.76 -7.00
CA GLU A 82 8.61 -4.65 -5.71
C GLU A 82 7.20 -4.07 -5.87
N ILE A 83 7.03 -3.06 -6.73
CA ILE A 83 5.71 -2.50 -7.01
C ILE A 83 4.80 -3.54 -7.69
N SER A 84 5.34 -4.34 -8.61
CA SER A 84 4.56 -5.39 -9.28
C SER A 84 4.18 -6.52 -8.32
N GLU A 85 5.06 -6.85 -7.38
CA GLU A 85 4.75 -7.80 -6.31
C GLU A 85 3.63 -7.27 -5.39
N LEU A 86 3.73 -6.01 -4.97
CA LEU A 86 2.69 -5.36 -4.18
C LEU A 86 1.34 -5.35 -4.90
N GLN A 87 1.32 -5.04 -6.21
CA GLN A 87 0.10 -5.12 -7.02
C GLN A 87 -0.49 -6.53 -7.02
N ASN A 88 0.34 -7.57 -7.15
CA ASN A 88 -0.13 -8.96 -7.11
C ASN A 88 -0.69 -9.36 -5.73
N ILE A 89 -0.10 -8.86 -4.64
CA ILE A 89 -0.59 -9.10 -3.27
C ILE A 89 -1.96 -8.45 -3.08
N ILE A 90 -2.09 -7.19 -3.48
CA ILE A 90 -3.36 -6.45 -3.40
C ILE A 90 -4.45 -7.19 -4.20
N ARG A 91 -4.13 -7.68 -5.42
CA ARG A 91 -5.08 -8.48 -6.23
C ARG A 91 -5.59 -9.71 -5.49
N LYS A 92 -4.67 -10.49 -4.95
CA LYS A 92 -5.02 -11.73 -4.24
C LYS A 92 -5.91 -11.43 -3.03
N SER A 93 -5.71 -10.29 -2.39
CA SER A 93 -6.54 -9.89 -1.24
C SER A 93 -8.00 -9.56 -1.61
N GLU A 94 -8.28 -9.18 -2.87
CA GLU A 94 -9.65 -9.04 -3.37
C GLU A 94 -10.32 -10.40 -3.57
N ASP A 95 -9.58 -11.38 -4.10
CA ASP A 95 -10.10 -12.71 -4.40
C ASP A 95 -10.49 -13.49 -3.13
N THR A 96 -9.80 -13.26 -2.01
CA THR A 96 -10.09 -13.94 -0.73
C THR A 96 -11.40 -13.49 -0.07
N LEU A 97 -12.05 -12.43 -0.57
CA LEU A 97 -13.27 -11.85 0.03
C LEU A 97 -14.57 -12.36 -0.60
N VAL A 98 -14.49 -13.30 -1.56
CA VAL A 98 -15.66 -13.98 -2.15
C VAL A 98 -15.95 -15.28 -1.37
N PHE A 99 -16.22 -15.19 -0.07
CA PHE A 99 -16.78 -16.30 0.72
C PHE A 99 -17.70 -15.80 1.82
#